data_AF-A0A1B6NQF0-F1
#
_entry.id   AF-A0A1B6NQF0-F1
#
_cell.length_a   1.000
_cell.length_b   1.000
_cell.length_c   1.000
_cell.angle_alpha   90.00
_cell.angle_beta   90.00
_cell.angle_gamma   90.00
#
_symmetry.space_group_name_H-M   'P 1'
#
loop_
_entity.id
_entity.type
_entity.pdbx_description
1 polymer ?
#
loop_
_entity_poly.entity_id
_entity_poly.type
_entity_poly.pdbx_seq_one_letter_code
_entity_poly.pdbx_strand_id
1 'polypeptide(L)' 'DLPFGGVGDSGTGAYHGKAGFERLSHMKPIFVQTKLNGLNFLLPPYGGLFKKAMALFLK' A
#
# COMPACT_ATOMS: atom_id res chain seq x y z
N ASP A 1 -1.64 1.07 -26.27
CA ASP A 1 -0.24 0.64 -26.06
C ASP A 1 -0.15 -0.61 -25.25
N LEU A 2 0.71 -1.52 -25.70
CA LEU A 2 1.11 -2.73 -24.98
C LEU A 2 2.58 -2.60 -24.54
N PRO A 3 2.93 -3.02 -23.32
CA PRO A 3 4.30 -2.96 -22.84
C PRO A 3 5.18 -3.98 -23.58
N PHE A 4 6.36 -3.54 -24.05
CA PHE A 4 7.33 -4.40 -24.73
C PHE A 4 8.57 -4.62 -23.85
N GLY A 5 8.96 -5.88 -23.67
CA GLY A 5 10.04 -6.28 -22.79
C GLY A 5 10.27 -7.79 -22.76
N GLY A 6 11.44 -8.20 -22.28
CA GLY A 6 11.84 -9.60 -22.17
C GLY A 6 11.56 -10.24 -20.81
N VAL A 7 11.79 -11.55 -20.72
CA VAL A 7 11.78 -12.34 -19.48
C VAL A 7 12.93 -13.37 -19.48
N GLY A 8 13.59 -13.57 -18.35
CA GLY A 8 14.73 -14.50 -18.21
C GLY A 8 15.95 -14.05 -19.01
N ASP A 9 16.54 -14.94 -19.82
CA ASP A 9 17.71 -14.65 -20.64
C ASP A 9 17.46 -13.56 -21.70
N SER A 10 16.19 -13.31 -22.03
CA SER A 10 15.80 -12.25 -22.97
C SER A 10 15.69 -10.85 -22.32
N GLY A 11 15.89 -10.74 -21.00
CA GLY A 11 15.88 -9.46 -20.25
C GLY A 11 14.79 -9.38 -19.19
N THR A 12 14.67 -8.21 -18.53
CA THR A 12 13.66 -7.98 -17.47
C THR A 12 13.05 -6.59 -17.56
N GLY A 13 11.74 -6.52 -17.29
CA GLY A 13 10.97 -5.28 -17.34
C GLY A 13 10.50 -4.97 -18.76
N ALA A 14 9.66 -3.96 -18.87
CA ALA A 14 9.06 -3.56 -20.13
C ALA A 14 8.91 -2.03 -20.21
N TYR A 15 8.79 -1.51 -21.43
CA TYR A 15 8.59 -0.10 -21.73
C TYR A 15 7.50 0.06 -22.80
N HIS A 16 7.42 1.22 -23.44
CA HIS A 16 6.41 1.66 -24.41
C HIS A 16 5.22 2.36 -23.75
N GLY A 17 4.93 3.58 -24.23
CA GLY A 17 3.86 4.43 -23.71
C GLY A 17 3.98 4.63 -22.20
N LYS A 18 2.87 4.39 -21.49
CA LYS A 18 2.78 4.47 -20.02
C LYS A 18 3.81 3.60 -19.31
N ALA A 19 4.10 2.40 -19.80
CA ALA A 19 5.07 1.50 -19.17
C ALA A 19 6.49 2.07 -19.21
N GLY A 20 6.85 2.81 -20.26
CA GLY A 20 8.14 3.51 -20.33
C GLY A 20 8.26 4.64 -19.31
N PHE A 21 7.20 5.45 -19.16
CA PHE A 21 7.15 6.51 -18.15
C PHE A 21 7.25 5.94 -16.72
N GLU A 22 6.47 4.91 -16.42
CA GLU A 22 6.50 4.23 -15.12
C GLU A 22 7.87 3.61 -14.82
N ARG A 23 8.54 3.06 -15.84
CA ARG A 23 9.85 2.42 -15.67
C ARG A 23 10.97 3.40 -15.29
N LEU A 24 10.85 4.66 -15.71
CA LEU A 24 11.79 5.75 -15.43
C LEU A 24 11.33 6.68 -14.30
N SER A 25 10.19 6.37 -13.68
CA SER A 25 9.63 7.16 -12.59
C SER A 25 9.70 6.41 -11.27
N HIS A 26 9.81 7.16 -10.17
CA HIS A 26 9.63 6.60 -8.83
C HIS A 26 8.18 6.83 -8.40
N MET A 27 7.39 5.75 -8.29
CA MET A 27 6.04 5.82 -7.75
C MET A 27 6.10 6.04 -6.23
N LYS A 28 6.23 7.30 -5.81
CA LYS A 28 6.32 7.69 -4.39
C LYS A 28 4.94 7.59 -3.72
N PRO A 29 4.71 6.64 -2.80
CA PRO A 29 3.47 6.60 -2.04
C PRO A 29 3.43 7.78 -1.06
N ILE A 30 2.30 8.47 -1.00
CA ILE A 30 2.05 9.54 -0.02
C ILE A 30 0.74 9.21 0.70
N PHE A 31 0.82 9.03 2.02
CA PHE A 31 -0.36 8.86 2.86
C PHE A 31 -0.66 10.15 3.61
N VAL A 32 -1.90 10.63 3.49
CA VAL A 32 -2.37 11.85 4.17
C VAL A 32 -3.44 11.47 5.19
N GLN A 33 -3.12 11.64 6.47
CA GLN A 33 -4.01 11.30 7.57
C GLN A 33 -4.86 12.50 7.97
N THR A 34 -6.18 12.35 7.94
CA THR A 34 -7.13 13.39 8.37
C THR A 34 -7.14 13.53 9.90
N LYS A 35 -7.50 14.71 10.44
CA LYS A 35 -7.63 14.95 11.89
C LYS A 35 -8.65 14.03 12.56
N LEU A 36 -9.76 13.72 11.87
CA LEU A 36 -10.74 12.72 12.29
C LEU A 36 -10.31 11.36 11.76
N ASN A 37 -9.41 10.69 12.46
CA ASN A 37 -8.96 9.35 12.09
C ASN A 37 -9.20 8.35 13.24
N GLY A 38 -9.35 7.08 12.88
CA GLY A 38 -9.54 5.99 13.84
C GLY A 38 -8.24 5.50 14.49
N LEU A 39 -7.10 6.16 14.26
CA LEU A 39 -5.80 5.70 14.74
C LEU A 39 -5.74 5.70 16.29
N ASN A 40 -6.47 6.60 16.94
CA ASN A 40 -6.60 6.66 18.39
C ASN A 40 -7.20 5.36 19.00
N PHE A 41 -7.95 4.56 18.23
CA PHE A 41 -8.44 3.26 18.71
C PHE A 41 -7.35 2.17 18.70
N LEU A 42 -6.31 2.35 17.89
CA LEU A 42 -5.17 1.43 17.75
C LEU A 42 -3.98 1.84 18.62
N LEU A 43 -3.98 3.06 19.15
CA LEU A 43 -2.94 3.58 20.03
C LEU A 43 -3.24 3.26 21.51
N PRO A 44 -2.22 3.00 22.33
CA PRO A 44 -2.38 2.88 23.78
C PRO A 44 -2.66 4.26 24.42
N PRO A 45 -3.34 4.33 25.58
CA PRO A 45 -3.89 3.21 26.35
C PRO A 45 -5.18 2.64 25.73
N TYR A 46 -5.19 1.32 25.52
CA TYR A 46 -6.32 0.63 24.91
C TYR A 46 -7.58 0.72 25.78
N GLY A 47 -8.56 1.48 25.31
CA GLY A 47 -9.82 1.70 26.01
C GLY A 47 -10.70 0.45 26.10
N GLY A 48 -11.78 0.53 26.89
CA GLY A 48 -12.73 -0.57 27.08
C GLY A 48 -13.36 -1.08 25.78
N LEU A 49 -13.49 -0.21 24.76
CA LEU A 49 -13.98 -0.60 23.43
C LEU A 49 -12.99 -1.51 22.70
N PHE A 50 -11.69 -1.22 22.76
CA PHE A 50 -10.64 -2.05 22.17
C PHE A 50 -10.59 -3.42 22.86
N LYS A 51 -10.69 -3.46 24.19
CA LYS A 51 -10.74 -4.72 24.95
C LYS A 51 -11.95 -5.57 24.58
N LYS A 52 -13.13 -4.96 24.41
CA LYS A 52 -14.34 -5.67 23.95
C LYS A 52 -14.18 -6.18 22.51
N ALA A 53 -13.61 -5.39 21.61
CA ALA A 53 -13.33 -5.81 20.23
C ALA A 53 -12.34 -6.99 20.18
N MET A 54 -11.28 -6.95 21.00
CA MET A 54 -10.33 -8.06 21.12
C MET A 54 -10.93 -9.30 21.78
N ALA A 55 -11.77 -9.14 22.80
CA ALA A 55 -12.46 -10.27 23.41
C ALA A 55 -13.45 -10.95 22.43
N LEU A 56 -14.02 -10.20 21.49
CA LEU A 56 -14.87 -10.76 20.42
C LEU A 56 -14.03 -11.43 19.32
N PHE A 57 -12.85 -10.90 18.99
CA PHE A 57 -11.96 -11.45 17.97
C PHE A 57 -11.22 -12.71 18.42
N LEU A 58 -10.93 -12.82 19.72
CA LEU A 58 -10.25 -13.97 20.34
C LEU A 58 -11.21 -15.11 20.73
N LYS A 59 -12.49 -14.99 20.39
CA LYS A 59 -13.53 -15.99 20.60
C LYS A 59 -13.85 -16.69 19.28
#